data_AF-A0A094GTJ4-F1
#
_entry.id   AF-A0A094GTJ4-F1
#
_cell.length_a   1.000
_cell.length_b   1.000
_cell.length_c   1.000
_cell.angle_alpha   90.00
_cell.angle_beta   90.00
_cell.angle_gamma   90.00
#
_symmetry.space_group_name_H-M   'P 1'
#
loop_
_entity.id
_entity.type
_entity.pdbx_description
1 polymer ?
#
loop_
_entity_poly.entity_id
_entity_poly.type
_entity_poly.pdbx_seq_one_letter_code
_entity_poly.pdbx_strand_id
1 'polypeptide(L)'
;MYATALLALGWITIATAHSGHDQKIIEGPHQSLWYTRLPGDGGKQADSVFSGITTFGRLPYQPCLENPDVKYDIAFIGAPFDTGTSYRPGARFGPSGIRQGSRRLNLYGGYNVPLKTNPFNSWATVLDCGDIPVTSYDNTFALKQIEEGHFEILSRAPATNADKRGPAIQGRTLPRVITLGGDHTISLPLLRSINRAY
;
A
#
# COMPACT_ATOMS: atom_id res chain seq x y z
N MET A 1 -68.51 -28.11 17.42
CA MET A 1 -67.56 -27.88 16.30
C MET A 1 -66.89 -26.52 16.46
N TYR A 2 -65.98 -26.30 17.42
CA TYR A 2 -65.15 -25.08 17.48
C TYR A 2 -63.88 -25.35 18.29
N ALA A 3 -62.84 -25.92 17.66
CA ALA A 3 -61.53 -26.09 18.30
C ALA A 3 -60.39 -26.32 17.30
N THR A 4 -60.35 -25.63 16.16
CA THR A 4 -59.25 -25.78 15.17
C THR A 4 -58.91 -24.50 14.40
N ALA A 5 -59.06 -23.31 15.01
CA ALA A 5 -58.79 -22.04 14.32
C ALA A 5 -57.68 -21.16 14.96
N LEU A 6 -57.10 -21.55 16.09
CA LEU A 6 -56.17 -20.69 16.85
C LEU A 6 -54.67 -21.01 16.65
N LEU A 7 -54.31 -22.05 15.89
CA LEU A 7 -52.91 -22.44 15.70
C LEU A 7 -52.24 -21.85 14.44
N ALA A 8 -52.98 -21.21 13.54
CA ALA A 8 -52.43 -20.66 12.29
C ALA A 8 -51.89 -19.21 12.42
N LEU A 9 -52.25 -18.49 13.49
CA LEU A 9 -51.86 -17.08 13.67
C LEU A 9 -50.51 -16.88 14.37
N GLY A 10 -49.91 -17.94 14.93
CA GLY A 10 -48.62 -17.86 15.64
C GLY A 10 -47.38 -17.89 14.74
N TRP A 11 -47.53 -18.19 13.44
CA TRP A 11 -46.39 -18.41 12.53
C TRP A 11 -46.14 -17.24 11.56
N ILE A 12 -47.06 -16.27 11.47
CA ILE A 12 -46.91 -15.11 10.56
C ILE A 12 -46.04 -14.01 11.18
N THR A 13 -45.85 -14.00 12.51
CA THR A 13 -45.08 -12.96 13.21
C THR A 13 -43.57 -13.20 13.26
N ILE A 14 -43.06 -14.34 12.77
CA ILE A 14 -41.62 -14.66 12.79
C ILE A 14 -40.92 -14.22 11.49
N ALA A 15 -41.66 -13.98 10.40
CA ALA A 15 -41.07 -13.64 9.11
C ALA A 15 -40.65 -12.16 8.96
N THR A 16 -41.13 -11.26 9.83
CA THR A 16 -40.88 -9.81 9.70
C THR A 16 -39.68 -9.30 10.49
N ALA A 17 -39.10 -10.12 11.37
CA ALA A 17 -38.01 -9.72 12.25
C ALA A 17 -36.66 -9.45 11.54
N HIS A 18 -36.52 -9.85 10.27
CA HIS A 18 -35.30 -9.59 9.49
C HIS A 18 -35.42 -8.42 8.50
N SER A 19 -36.56 -7.72 8.44
CA SER A 19 -36.80 -6.67 7.44
C SER A 19 -36.27 -5.27 7.81
N GLY A 20 -35.71 -5.11 9.02
CA GLY A 20 -35.31 -3.80 9.57
C GLY A 20 -33.81 -3.51 9.56
N HIS A 21 -33.00 -4.30 8.88
CA HIS A 21 -31.56 -4.03 8.79
C HIS A 21 -31.29 -3.08 7.63
N ASP A 22 -31.47 -1.78 7.89
CA ASP A 22 -30.93 -0.73 7.03
C ASP A 22 -29.40 -0.78 7.14
N GLN A 23 -28.77 -1.57 6.26
CA GLN A 23 -27.32 -1.61 6.14
C GLN A 23 -26.85 -0.28 5.55
N LYS A 24 -26.45 0.65 6.42
CA LYS A 24 -25.63 1.77 5.98
C LYS A 24 -24.31 1.23 5.48
N ILE A 25 -24.10 1.32 4.17
CA ILE A 25 -22.80 1.07 3.56
C ILE A 25 -21.84 2.07 4.19
N ILE A 26 -20.95 1.58 5.05
CA ILE A 26 -19.82 2.37 5.53
C ILE A 26 -18.93 2.53 4.32
N GLU A 27 -19.02 3.67 3.66
CA GLU A 27 -18.11 4.01 2.57
C GLU A 27 -16.70 4.11 3.16
N GLY A 28 -15.87 3.11 2.84
CA GLY A 28 -14.46 3.15 3.20
C GLY A 28 -13.76 4.32 2.49
N PRO A 29 -12.68 4.86 3.07
CA PRO A 29 -12.01 6.08 2.60
C PRO A 29 -11.42 6.00 1.17
N HIS A 30 -11.47 4.84 0.50
CA HIS A 30 -10.88 4.64 -0.82
C HIS A 30 -11.89 4.06 -1.81
N GLN A 31 -12.83 4.89 -2.28
CA GLN A 31 -13.77 4.56 -3.34
C GLN A 31 -13.11 4.25 -4.71
N SER A 32 -11.81 4.45 -4.88
CA SER A 32 -11.18 4.57 -6.22
C SER A 32 -10.35 3.38 -6.70
N LEU A 33 -9.89 2.48 -5.83
CA LEU A 33 -8.94 1.42 -6.24
C LEU A 33 -9.38 -0.02 -5.93
N TRP A 34 -10.31 -0.21 -4.99
CA TRP A 34 -10.58 -1.54 -4.40
C TRP A 34 -12.05 -1.92 -4.43
N TYR A 35 -12.84 -1.18 -5.21
CA TYR A 35 -14.23 -1.45 -5.45
C TYR A 35 -14.43 -1.69 -6.94
N THR A 36 -14.74 -2.93 -7.29
CA THR A 36 -15.18 -3.26 -8.65
C THR A 36 -16.70 -3.07 -8.71
N ARG A 37 -17.19 -2.52 -9.83
CA ARG A 37 -18.62 -2.45 -10.13
C ARG A 37 -18.92 -3.47 -11.23
N LEU A 38 -19.83 -4.41 -10.99
CA LEU A 38 -20.33 -5.25 -12.06
C LEU A 38 -21.50 -4.51 -12.73
N PRO A 39 -21.51 -4.37 -14.07
CA PRO A 39 -22.65 -3.76 -14.75
C PRO A 39 -23.95 -4.53 -14.42
N GLY A 40 -24.94 -3.85 -13.84
CA GLY A 40 -26.27 -4.41 -13.58
C GLY A 40 -26.56 -4.84 -12.13
N ASP A 41 -25.58 -4.84 -11.23
CA ASP A 41 -25.78 -5.17 -9.80
C ASP A 41 -26.16 -3.95 -8.92
N GLY A 42 -26.08 -2.73 -9.48
CA GLY A 42 -26.38 -1.48 -8.79
C GLY A 42 -25.43 -1.13 -7.64
N GLY A 43 -24.35 -1.89 -7.43
CA GLY A 43 -23.54 -1.85 -6.21
C GLY A 43 -22.04 -1.67 -6.45
N LYS A 44 -21.33 -1.21 -5.40
CA LYS A 44 -19.87 -1.33 -5.32
C LYS A 44 -19.54 -2.59 -4.54
N GLN A 45 -18.92 -3.58 -5.18
CA GLN A 45 -18.45 -4.76 -4.48
C GLN A 45 -17.03 -4.54 -3.98
N ALA A 46 -16.79 -4.77 -2.69
CA ALA A 46 -15.44 -4.73 -2.14
C ALA A 46 -14.63 -5.90 -2.72
N ASP A 47 -13.47 -5.59 -3.27
CA ASP A 47 -12.56 -6.60 -3.80
C ASP A 47 -12.01 -7.49 -2.68
N SER A 48 -12.08 -8.80 -2.89
CA SER A 48 -11.47 -9.82 -2.03
C SER A 48 -9.95 -9.57 -1.85
N VAL A 49 -9.40 -10.00 -0.71
CA VAL A 49 -7.95 -9.90 -0.41
C VAL A 49 -7.07 -10.56 -1.47
N PHE A 50 -7.60 -11.52 -2.21
CA PHE A 50 -6.91 -12.30 -3.24
C PHE A 50 -7.16 -11.80 -4.68
N SER A 51 -7.98 -10.77 -4.89
CA SER A 51 -8.19 -10.10 -6.19
C SER A 51 -7.59 -8.67 -6.24
N GLY A 52 -7.58 -8.07 -7.44
CA GLY A 52 -7.11 -6.70 -7.68
C GLY A 52 -5.61 -6.56 -7.96
N ILE A 53 -5.20 -5.33 -8.28
CA ILE A 53 -3.79 -4.98 -8.55
C ILE A 53 -2.97 -5.16 -7.26
N THR A 54 -1.79 -5.78 -7.38
CA THR A 54 -0.93 -6.12 -6.25
C THR A 54 0.12 -5.04 -6.01
N THR A 55 -0.24 -4.03 -5.21
CA THR A 55 0.66 -3.04 -4.62
C THR A 55 0.96 -3.38 -3.16
N PHE A 56 1.97 -2.75 -2.57
CA PHE A 56 2.26 -2.87 -1.14
C PHE A 56 1.03 -2.48 -0.35
N GLY A 57 0.53 -3.40 0.49
CA GLY A 57 -0.60 -3.14 1.35
C GLY A 57 -1.87 -2.72 0.63
N ARG A 58 -2.02 -2.91 -0.69
CA ARG A 58 -3.11 -2.26 -1.45
C ARG A 58 -3.11 -0.73 -1.28
N LEU A 59 -1.93 -0.12 -1.38
CA LEU A 59 -1.78 1.33 -1.48
C LEU A 59 -2.05 1.80 -2.91
N PRO A 60 -2.43 3.08 -3.11
CA PRO A 60 -2.45 3.68 -4.43
C PRO A 60 -1.09 3.58 -5.12
N TYR A 61 -1.11 3.08 -6.35
CA TYR A 61 0.05 3.04 -7.23
C TYR A 61 0.23 4.38 -7.95
N GLN A 62 1.46 4.86 -8.00
CA GLN A 62 1.87 5.97 -8.86
C GLN A 62 3.25 5.67 -9.44
N PRO A 63 3.50 5.86 -10.75
CA PRO A 63 4.84 5.73 -11.32
C PRO A 63 5.69 6.95 -10.93
N CYS A 64 6.12 7.01 -9.67
CA CYS A 64 6.72 8.20 -9.08
C CYS A 64 7.99 8.66 -9.80
N LEU A 65 8.78 7.74 -10.37
CA LEU A 65 9.99 8.07 -11.14
C LEU A 65 9.69 8.71 -12.50
N GLU A 66 8.49 8.50 -13.04
CA GLU A 66 8.03 9.13 -14.30
C GLU A 66 7.24 10.42 -14.04
N ASN A 67 6.52 10.48 -12.92
CA ASN A 67 5.68 11.61 -12.54
C ASN A 67 6.28 12.40 -11.36
N PRO A 68 7.05 13.48 -11.62
CA PRO A 68 7.72 14.26 -10.56
C PRO A 68 6.75 15.06 -9.68
N ASP A 69 5.56 15.38 -10.19
CA ASP A 69 4.58 16.22 -9.49
C ASP A 69 3.83 15.47 -8.38
N VAL A 70 3.87 14.14 -8.37
CA VAL A 70 3.23 13.32 -7.34
C VAL A 70 3.89 13.57 -6.00
N LYS A 71 3.09 14.02 -5.02
CA LYS A 71 3.51 14.25 -3.64
C LYS A 71 3.13 13.07 -2.74
N TYR A 72 3.99 12.76 -1.78
CA TYR A 72 3.79 11.73 -0.78
C TYR A 72 4.56 12.07 0.49
N ASP A 73 4.11 11.57 1.63
CA ASP A 73 4.84 11.62 2.90
C ASP A 73 5.66 10.34 3.12
N ILE A 74 5.15 9.21 2.63
CA ILE A 74 5.80 7.90 2.70
C ILE A 74 5.67 7.21 1.34
N ALA A 75 6.80 6.81 0.75
CA ALA A 75 6.86 6.05 -0.48
C ALA A 75 7.40 4.64 -0.25
N PHE A 76 6.66 3.64 -0.69
CA PHE A 76 7.18 2.29 -0.88
C PHE A 76 7.78 2.16 -2.28
N ILE A 77 8.99 1.65 -2.40
CA ILE A 77 9.64 1.44 -3.70
C ILE A 77 10.47 0.16 -3.68
N GLY A 78 10.42 -0.65 -4.74
CA GLY A 78 11.25 -1.85 -4.83
C GLY A 78 12.63 -1.62 -5.45
N ALA A 79 13.61 -2.39 -5.00
CA ALA A 79 14.95 -2.48 -5.59
C ALA A 79 15.25 -3.94 -5.95
N PRO A 80 14.69 -4.48 -7.06
CA PRO A 80 14.78 -5.89 -7.43
C PRO A 80 16.17 -6.28 -7.94
N PHE A 81 17.09 -6.55 -7.03
CA PHE A 81 18.50 -6.88 -7.32
C PHE A 81 18.94 -8.14 -6.58
N ASP A 82 19.63 -9.08 -7.24
CA ASP A 82 20.23 -10.23 -6.55
C ASP A 82 21.53 -10.75 -7.19
N THR A 83 22.13 -9.97 -8.09
CA THR A 83 23.34 -10.36 -8.79
C THR A 83 24.60 -10.20 -7.94
N GLY A 84 24.47 -9.71 -6.69
CA GLY A 84 25.49 -9.75 -5.65
C GLY A 84 25.44 -11.01 -4.78
N THR A 85 24.47 -11.90 -4.99
CA THR A 85 24.25 -13.09 -4.16
C THR A 85 25.30 -14.16 -4.42
N SER A 86 25.85 -14.75 -3.35
CA SER A 86 26.91 -15.78 -3.41
C SER A 86 26.44 -17.22 -3.49
N TYR A 87 25.16 -17.51 -3.20
CA TYR A 87 24.62 -18.88 -3.17
C TYR A 87 23.31 -19.02 -3.95
N ARG A 88 22.16 -18.80 -3.31
CA ARG A 88 20.85 -18.98 -3.94
C ARG A 88 20.27 -17.63 -4.39
N PRO A 89 20.27 -17.31 -5.70
CA PRO A 89 19.59 -16.14 -6.21
C PRO A 89 18.06 -16.30 -6.08
N GLY A 90 17.34 -15.21 -6.30
CA GLY A 90 15.88 -15.15 -6.22
C GLY A 90 15.36 -13.92 -5.48
N ALA A 91 16.23 -13.20 -4.76
CA ALA A 91 15.83 -11.99 -4.03
C ALA A 91 15.33 -10.88 -4.96
N ARG A 92 15.67 -10.90 -6.26
CA ARG A 92 15.09 -9.96 -7.25
C ARG A 92 13.56 -10.03 -7.34
N PHE A 93 12.96 -11.16 -6.97
CA PHE A 93 11.49 -11.33 -6.91
C PHE A 93 10.89 -10.92 -5.55
N GLY A 94 11.74 -10.52 -4.59
CA GLY A 94 11.37 -10.09 -3.25
C GLY A 94 10.34 -8.97 -3.21
N PRO A 95 10.50 -7.86 -3.97
CA PRO A 95 9.54 -6.75 -3.94
C PRO A 95 8.12 -7.21 -4.29
N SER A 96 7.97 -7.97 -5.37
CA SER A 96 6.68 -8.56 -5.78
C SER A 96 6.11 -9.51 -4.72
N GLY A 97 6.96 -10.36 -4.12
CA GLY A 97 6.56 -11.24 -3.03
C GLY A 97 6.05 -10.49 -1.79
N ILE A 98 6.72 -9.41 -1.41
CA ILE A 98 6.30 -8.55 -0.29
C ILE A 98 4.95 -7.86 -0.60
N ARG A 99 4.76 -7.37 -1.83
CA ARG A 99 3.46 -6.81 -2.25
C ARG A 99 2.35 -7.86 -2.18
N GLN A 100 2.61 -9.09 -2.62
CA GLN A 100 1.65 -10.20 -2.50
C GLN A 100 1.34 -10.54 -1.03
N GLY A 101 2.35 -10.61 -0.16
CA GLY A 101 2.18 -10.93 1.25
C GLY A 101 1.50 -9.82 2.07
N SER A 102 1.58 -8.56 1.63
CA SER A 102 1.07 -7.39 2.36
C SER A 102 -0.42 -7.10 2.12
N ARG A 103 -1.11 -7.84 1.24
CA ARG A 103 -2.50 -7.57 0.82
C ARG A 103 -3.52 -7.49 1.96
N ARG A 104 -3.23 -8.11 3.11
CA ARG A 104 -4.10 -8.12 4.30
C ARG A 104 -4.01 -6.84 5.14
N LEU A 105 -3.03 -5.97 4.90
CA LEU A 105 -2.75 -4.79 5.72
C LEU A 105 -3.83 -3.69 5.58
N ASN A 106 -4.39 -3.41 4.41
CA ASN A 106 -5.31 -2.25 4.27
C ASN A 106 -6.78 -2.53 4.67
N LEU A 107 -7.28 -3.77 4.58
CA LEU A 107 -8.69 -4.05 4.92
C LEU A 107 -8.98 -3.94 6.43
N TYR A 108 -8.36 -4.82 7.23
CA TYR A 108 -8.56 -4.89 8.69
C TYR A 108 -7.24 -5.09 9.45
N GLY A 109 -6.16 -5.46 8.74
CA GLY A 109 -4.90 -5.90 9.36
C GLY A 109 -3.89 -4.78 9.66
N GLY A 110 -4.18 -3.55 9.25
CA GLY A 110 -3.22 -2.43 9.33
C GLY A 110 -3.23 -1.73 10.67
N TYR A 111 -4.24 -1.99 11.51
CA TYR A 111 -4.32 -1.39 12.83
C TYR A 111 -3.29 -2.01 13.77
N ASN A 112 -2.35 -1.20 14.23
CA ASN A 112 -1.41 -1.58 15.27
C ASN A 112 -2.08 -1.40 16.64
N VAL A 113 -2.41 -2.51 17.30
CA VAL A 113 -3.12 -2.52 18.59
C VAL A 113 -2.31 -1.84 19.71
N PRO A 114 -1.01 -2.16 19.92
CA PRO A 114 -0.20 -1.48 20.93
C PRO A 114 -0.13 0.04 20.75
N LEU A 115 0.05 0.51 19.51
CA LEU A 115 0.19 1.94 19.20
C LEU A 115 -1.15 2.64 18.96
N LYS A 116 -2.28 1.90 18.99
CA LYS A 116 -3.64 2.38 18.74
C LYS A 116 -3.75 3.24 17.47
N THR A 117 -3.07 2.84 16.41
CA THR A 117 -2.99 3.62 15.17
C THR A 117 -2.99 2.72 13.95
N ASN A 118 -3.59 3.21 12.86
CA ASN A 118 -3.44 2.63 11.54
C ASN A 118 -2.59 3.59 10.68
N PRO A 119 -1.35 3.22 10.31
CA PRO A 119 -0.46 4.11 9.57
C PRO A 119 -0.98 4.44 8.16
N PHE A 120 -1.87 3.62 7.59
CA PHE A 120 -2.43 3.82 6.25
C PHE A 120 -3.61 4.80 6.23
N ASN A 121 -4.28 5.00 7.37
CA ASN A 121 -5.41 5.93 7.53
C ASN A 121 -5.08 7.05 8.54
N SER A 122 -3.82 7.47 8.59
CA SER A 122 -3.33 8.51 9.49
C SER A 122 -3.07 9.82 8.72
N TRP A 123 -2.18 10.66 9.23
CA TRP A 123 -1.85 11.97 8.67
C TRP A 123 -1.07 11.93 7.34
N ALA A 124 -0.42 10.80 7.04
CA ALA A 124 0.56 10.70 5.95
C ALA A 124 -0.09 10.26 4.64
N THR A 125 0.29 10.90 3.53
CA THR A 125 0.03 10.41 2.18
C THR A 125 1.00 9.28 1.86
N VAL A 126 0.50 8.04 1.80
CA VAL A 126 1.32 6.83 1.58
C VAL A 126 1.06 6.26 0.18
N LEU A 127 2.12 6.06 -0.60
CA LEU A 127 2.03 5.54 -1.99
C LEU A 127 2.95 4.34 -2.21
N ASP A 128 2.56 3.46 -3.15
CA ASP A 128 3.48 2.51 -3.78
C ASP A 128 3.99 3.12 -5.10
N CYS A 129 5.28 3.38 -5.15
CA CYS A 129 5.98 4.02 -6.25
C CYS A 129 6.49 3.03 -7.31
N GLY A 130 6.14 1.74 -7.21
CA GLY A 130 6.65 0.71 -8.10
C GLY A 130 8.09 0.34 -7.77
N ASP A 131 8.90 0.10 -8.79
CA ASP A 131 10.27 -0.39 -8.64
C ASP A 131 11.26 0.54 -9.35
N ILE A 132 12.46 0.64 -8.79
CA ILE A 132 13.58 1.26 -9.49
C ILE A 132 13.95 0.36 -10.68
N PRO A 133 14.10 0.89 -11.90
CA PRO A 133 14.59 0.11 -13.02
C PRO A 133 16.06 -0.26 -12.80
N VAL A 134 16.34 -1.56 -12.72
CA VAL A 134 17.68 -2.10 -12.44
C VAL A 134 18.09 -3.07 -13.55
N THR A 135 19.31 -2.90 -14.08
CA THR A 135 19.90 -3.87 -15.01
C THR A 135 20.34 -5.14 -14.31
N SER A 136 20.21 -6.29 -14.98
CA SER A 136 20.73 -7.58 -14.49
C SER A 136 22.12 -7.92 -15.02
N TYR A 137 22.75 -7.04 -15.81
CA TYR A 137 23.97 -7.36 -16.55
C TYR A 137 25.25 -6.76 -15.97
N ASP A 138 25.14 -5.61 -15.29
CA ASP A 138 26.27 -4.92 -14.69
C ASP A 138 25.91 -4.50 -13.27
N ASN A 139 26.57 -5.12 -12.28
CA ASN A 139 26.35 -4.83 -10.87
C ASN A 139 26.68 -3.38 -10.52
N THR A 140 27.74 -2.80 -11.10
CA THR A 140 28.15 -1.43 -10.81
C THR A 140 27.10 -0.45 -11.32
N PHE A 141 26.62 -0.67 -12.54
CA PHE A 141 25.56 0.17 -13.12
C PHE A 141 24.23 0.00 -12.37
N ALA A 142 23.87 -1.23 -12.01
CA ALA A 142 22.68 -1.54 -11.23
C ALA A 142 22.68 -0.80 -9.88
N LEU A 143 23.80 -0.81 -9.15
CA LEU A 143 23.92 -0.09 -7.88
C LEU A 143 23.80 1.43 -8.07
N LYS A 144 24.34 1.97 -9.16
CA LYS A 144 24.15 3.38 -9.53
C LYS A 144 22.68 3.71 -9.80
N GLN A 145 21.95 2.85 -10.54
CA GLN A 145 20.52 3.03 -10.79
C GLN A 145 19.71 3.04 -9.49
N ILE A 146 20.03 2.13 -8.56
CA ILE A 146 19.39 2.08 -7.24
C ILE A 146 19.67 3.36 -6.45
N GLU A 147 20.92 3.84 -6.45
CA GLU A 147 21.30 5.07 -5.74
C GLU A 147 20.54 6.28 -6.27
N GLU A 148 20.55 6.50 -7.59
CA GLU A 148 19.89 7.66 -8.20
C GLU A 148 18.37 7.57 -8.12
N GLY A 149 17.79 6.40 -8.38
CA GLY A 149 16.34 6.20 -8.27
C GLY A 149 15.83 6.40 -6.84
N HIS A 150 16.56 5.92 -5.84
CA HIS A 150 16.20 6.16 -4.44
C HIS A 150 16.38 7.63 -4.06
N PHE A 151 17.47 8.28 -4.51
CA PHE A 151 17.71 9.70 -4.22
C PHE A 151 16.66 10.61 -4.83
N GLU A 152 16.22 10.31 -6.05
CA GLU A 152 15.16 11.04 -6.74
C GLU A 152 13.84 11.01 -5.97
N ILE A 153 13.48 9.88 -5.34
CA ILE A 153 12.29 9.76 -4.50
C ILE A 153 12.49 10.45 -3.14
N LEU A 154 13.65 10.23 -2.50
CA LEU A 154 13.94 10.76 -1.16
C LEU A 154 14.07 12.30 -1.14
N SER A 155 14.60 12.90 -2.21
CA SER A 155 14.93 14.34 -2.25
C SER A 155 13.74 15.25 -2.56
N ARG A 156 12.54 14.69 -2.77
CA ARG A 156 11.32 15.47 -3.05
C ARG A 156 10.81 16.20 -1.82
N ALA A 157 9.94 17.17 -2.06
CA ALA A 157 9.13 17.76 -0.99
C ALA A 157 7.99 16.80 -0.61
N PRO A 158 7.77 16.53 0.69
CA PRO A 158 6.68 15.68 1.15
C PRO A 158 5.31 16.32 0.87
N ALA A 159 4.23 15.53 0.91
CA ALA A 159 2.87 16.05 0.76
C ALA A 159 2.46 16.97 1.92
N THR A 160 2.92 16.65 3.13
CA THR A 160 2.61 17.37 4.36
C THR A 160 3.86 18.03 4.91
N ASN A 161 3.73 19.26 5.43
CA ASN A 161 4.82 19.97 6.13
C ASN A 161 6.08 20.22 5.29
N ALA A 162 5.98 20.30 3.96
CA ALA A 162 7.12 20.56 3.09
C ALA A 162 7.90 21.84 3.45
N ASP A 163 7.18 22.87 3.89
CA ASP A 163 7.76 24.17 4.26
C ASP A 163 8.35 24.21 5.68
N LYS A 164 8.20 23.14 6.46
CA LYS A 164 8.76 23.09 7.81
C LYS A 164 10.25 22.78 7.76
N ARG A 165 10.98 23.36 8.72
CA ARG A 165 12.40 23.03 8.92
C ARG A 165 12.54 21.59 9.40
N GLY A 166 13.34 20.81 8.69
CA GLY A 166 13.61 19.41 8.97
C GLY A 166 15.10 19.09 9.15
N PRO A 167 15.42 17.82 9.43
CA PRO A 167 16.78 17.36 9.71
C PRO A 167 17.66 17.18 8.47
N ALA A 168 17.10 17.29 7.25
CA ALA A 168 17.88 17.14 6.03
C ALA A 168 18.77 18.36 5.78
N ILE A 169 19.71 18.22 4.84
CA ILE A 169 20.58 19.30 4.37
C ILE A 169 19.73 20.53 3.99
N GLN A 170 20.27 21.72 4.25
CA GLN A 170 19.57 23.02 4.11
C GLN A 170 18.33 23.15 5.01
N GLY A 171 18.18 22.30 6.03
CA GLY A 171 17.06 22.35 6.96
C GLY A 171 15.74 21.93 6.33
N ARG A 172 15.76 21.09 5.29
CA ARG A 172 14.55 20.65 4.59
C ARG A 172 13.84 19.52 5.34
N THR A 173 12.52 19.42 5.16
CA THR A 173 11.77 18.21 5.52
C THR A 173 11.66 17.34 4.28
N LEU A 174 12.01 16.05 4.39
CA LEU A 174 11.96 15.08 3.31
C LEU A 174 10.90 13.99 3.58
N PRO A 175 10.34 13.34 2.55
CA PRO A 175 9.50 12.18 2.72
C PRO A 175 10.29 11.00 3.30
N ARG A 176 9.57 9.99 3.78
CA ARG A 176 10.15 8.71 4.20
C ARG A 176 10.08 7.72 3.04
N VAL A 177 11.16 7.00 2.82
CA VAL A 177 11.22 5.98 1.78
C VAL A 177 11.40 4.62 2.44
N ILE A 178 10.53 3.67 2.07
CA ILE A 178 10.59 2.28 2.52
C ILE A 178 10.92 1.42 1.31
N THR A 179 12.16 0.93 1.26
CA THR A 179 12.63 0.14 0.12
C THR A 179 12.31 -1.35 0.31
N LEU A 180 11.61 -1.93 -0.65
CA LEU A 180 11.38 -3.37 -0.73
C LEU A 180 12.60 -4.01 -1.40
N GLY A 181 13.29 -4.87 -0.66
CA GLY A 181 14.63 -5.26 -1.03
C GLY A 181 14.74 -6.33 -2.11
N GLY A 182 15.94 -6.37 -2.66
CA GLY A 182 16.60 -7.55 -3.21
C GLY A 182 17.61 -8.09 -2.20
N ASP A 183 18.76 -8.60 -2.67
CA ASP A 183 19.85 -9.01 -1.78
C ASP A 183 20.43 -7.82 -0.99
N HIS A 184 21.25 -8.10 0.03
CA HIS A 184 21.73 -7.07 0.95
C HIS A 184 22.71 -6.07 0.30
N THR A 185 23.19 -6.30 -0.93
CA THR A 185 24.09 -5.37 -1.61
C THR A 185 23.40 -4.02 -1.86
N ILE A 186 22.06 -3.99 -2.00
CA ILE A 186 21.31 -2.74 -2.18
C ILE A 186 21.45 -1.76 -1.01
N SER A 187 21.82 -2.22 0.20
CA SER A 187 21.96 -1.34 1.36
C SER A 187 23.02 -0.26 1.14
N LEU A 188 24.09 -0.56 0.38
CA LEU A 188 25.16 0.39 0.09
C LEU A 188 24.67 1.63 -0.71
N PRO A 189 24.07 1.49 -1.91
CA PRO A 189 23.56 2.64 -2.65
C PRO A 189 22.43 3.38 -1.90
N LEU A 190 21.62 2.69 -1.11
CA LEU A 190 20.60 3.35 -0.27
C LEU A 190 21.22 4.26 0.80
N LEU A 191 22.28 3.79 1.48
CA LEU A 191 23.01 4.61 2.46
C LEU A 191 23.71 5.80 1.81
N ARG A 192 24.30 5.63 0.62
CA ARG A 192 24.89 6.73 -0.15
C ARG A 192 23.84 7.79 -0.52
N SER A 193 22.67 7.35 -0.96
CA SER A 193 21.53 8.22 -1.26
C SER A 193 21.07 9.00 -0.02
N ILE A 194 20.96 8.36 1.15
CA ILE A 194 20.62 9.03 2.41
C ILE A 194 21.71 10.05 2.80
N ASN A 195 22.98 9.68 2.70
CA ASN A 195 24.12 10.56 3.02
C ASN A 195 24.21 11.80 2.09
N ARG A 196 23.62 11.74 0.89
CA ARG A 196 23.49 12.92 0.01
C ARG A 196 22.38 13.87 0.45
N ALA A 197 21.42 13.39 1.23
CA ALA A 197 20.21 14.13 1.59
C ALA A 197 20.22 14.67 3.03
N TYR A 198 20.92 14.00 3.94
CA TYR A 198 21.06 14.33 5.36
C TYR A 198 22.51 14.67 5.71
#